data_AF-A0A8H3HAQ1-F1
#
_entry.id   AF-A0A8H3HAQ1-F1
#
_cell.length_a   1.000
_cell.length_b   1.000
_cell.length_c   1.000
_cell.angle_alpha   90.00
_cell.angle_beta   90.00
_cell.angle_gamma   90.00
#
_symmetry.space_group_name_H-M   'P 1'
#
loop_
_entity.id
_entity.type
_entity.pdbx_description
1 polymer ?
#
loop_
_entity_poly.entity_id
_entity_poly.type
_entity_poly.pdbx_seq_one_letter_code
_entity_poly.pdbx_strand_id
1 'polypeptide(L)'
;MRGDELVAIIHWKWFERDKLTMNGKTSTISEAFPRPRKISNSRVYTMPDGSQFKWKGLDVVFAIDVQTRLNVAMYNRNAMYLISDKKSTLEIVAGASTELIDAVVVTWAIFEKKARDWRRSRWQAH
;
A
#
# COMPACT_ATOMS: atom_id res chain seq x y z
N MET A 1 -12.78 16.67 12.06
CA MET A 1 -13.15 15.41 11.38
C MET A 1 -13.13 15.66 9.88
N ARG A 2 -12.25 14.98 9.11
CA ARG A 2 -12.14 15.06 7.64
C ARG A 2 -13.12 14.08 6.98
N GLY A 3 -14.42 14.24 7.20
CA GLY A 3 -15.43 13.24 6.77
C GLY A 3 -15.38 12.90 5.28
N ASP A 4 -15.10 13.90 4.44
CA ASP A 4 -15.23 13.80 2.97
C ASP A 4 -14.02 14.32 2.18
N GLU A 5 -12.85 14.48 2.83
CA GLU A 5 -11.67 14.97 2.11
C GLU A 5 -11.11 13.89 1.17
N LEU A 6 -11.12 14.18 -0.14
CA LEU A 6 -10.58 13.28 -1.15
C LEU A 6 -9.05 13.24 -1.06
N VAL A 7 -8.50 12.18 -0.48
CA VAL A 7 -7.05 11.99 -0.37
C VAL A 7 -6.43 11.55 -1.70
N ALA A 8 -7.03 10.57 -2.39
CA ALA A 8 -6.54 10.08 -3.67
C ALA A 8 -7.61 9.35 -4.48
N ILE A 9 -7.42 9.29 -5.80
CA ILE A 9 -8.20 8.47 -6.73
C ILE A 9 -7.28 7.42 -7.35
N ILE A 10 -7.66 6.14 -7.23
CA ILE A 10 -6.95 5.03 -7.90
C ILE A 10 -7.78 4.56 -9.10
N HIS A 11 -7.22 4.71 -10.30
CA HIS A 11 -7.84 4.28 -11.54
C HIS A 11 -7.32 2.90 -11.93
N TRP A 12 -8.08 1.86 -11.59
CA TRP A 12 -7.81 0.50 -12.02
C TRP A 12 -8.24 0.32 -13.48
N LYS A 13 -7.32 -0.11 -14.34
CA LYS A 13 -7.59 -0.32 -15.77
C LYS A 13 -7.29 -1.76 -16.15
N TRP A 14 -8.10 -2.31 -17.07
CA TRP A 14 -7.91 -3.68 -17.56
C TRP A 14 -6.84 -3.73 -18.65
N PHE A 15 -6.93 -2.84 -19.65
CA PHE A 15 -6.06 -2.82 -20.82
C PHE A 15 -4.94 -1.78 -20.77
N GLU A 16 -5.02 -0.82 -19.85
CA GLU A 16 -4.02 0.24 -19.66
C GLU A 16 -3.27 0.08 -18.34
N ARG A 17 -2.18 0.84 -18.15
CA ARG A 17 -1.49 0.91 -16.85
C ARG A 17 -2.38 1.61 -15.82
N ASP A 18 -2.46 1.03 -14.62
CA ASP A 18 -3.15 1.65 -13.49
C ASP A 18 -2.56 3.02 -13.15
N LYS A 19 -3.43 3.99 -12.85
CA LYS A 19 -3.05 5.37 -12.52
C LYS A 19 -3.44 5.73 -11.09
N LEU A 20 -2.67 6.62 -10.49
CA LEU A 20 -2.91 7.23 -9.18
C LEU A 20 -2.97 8.74 -9.36
N THR A 21 -4.05 9.34 -8.85
CA THR A 21 -4.20 10.78 -8.69
C THR A 21 -4.15 11.12 -7.22
N MET A 22 -3.11 11.85 -6.81
CA MET A 22 -2.90 12.26 -5.41
C MET A 22 -2.24 13.63 -5.39
N ASN A 23 -2.65 14.51 -4.48
CA ASN A 23 -2.16 15.90 -4.40
C ASN A 23 -2.24 16.64 -5.76
N GLY A 24 -3.33 16.44 -6.51
CA GLY A 24 -3.54 17.04 -7.84
C GLY A 24 -2.69 16.45 -8.98
N LYS A 25 -1.76 15.52 -8.71
CA LYS A 25 -0.89 14.91 -9.71
C LYS A 25 -1.38 13.53 -10.10
N THR A 26 -1.60 13.32 -11.40
CA THR A 26 -1.86 11.98 -11.96
C THR A 26 -0.56 11.37 -12.47
N SER A 27 -0.29 10.13 -12.08
CA SER A 27 0.88 9.36 -12.54
C SER A 27 0.55 7.87 -12.59
N THR A 28 1.38 7.07 -13.26
CA THR A 28 1.19 5.61 -13.18
C THR A 28 1.57 5.10 -11.80
N ILE A 29 0.93 4.02 -11.34
CA ILE A 29 1.26 3.40 -10.04
C ILE A 29 2.75 3.00 -9.98
N SER A 30 3.36 2.61 -11.10
CA SER A 30 4.77 2.24 -11.15
C SER A 30 5.72 3.44 -11.01
N GLU A 31 5.29 4.64 -11.38
CA GLU A 31 6.07 5.88 -11.19
C GLU A 31 5.90 6.42 -9.78
N ALA A 32 4.66 6.50 -9.27
CA ALA A 32 4.39 7.01 -7.92
C ALA A 32 4.83 6.05 -6.81
N PHE A 33 4.80 4.74 -7.09
CA PHE A 33 5.05 3.71 -6.10
C PHE A 33 5.91 2.58 -6.69
N PRO A 34 7.17 2.87 -7.06
CA PRO A 34 8.03 1.96 -7.82
C PRO A 34 8.39 0.68 -7.08
N ARG A 35 8.73 -0.35 -7.85
CA ARG A 35 9.39 -1.56 -7.34
C ARG A 35 10.90 -1.32 -7.29
N PRO A 36 11.58 -1.62 -6.17
CA PRO A 36 13.04 -1.46 -6.09
C PRO A 36 13.79 -2.51 -6.94
N ARG A 37 13.15 -3.64 -7.25
CA ARG A 37 13.67 -4.69 -8.15
C ARG A 37 12.52 -5.26 -8.97
N LYS A 38 12.76 -5.60 -10.25
CA LYS A 38 11.72 -6.04 -11.21
C LYS A 38 10.84 -7.20 -10.71
N ILE A 39 11.45 -8.17 -10.01
CA ILE A 39 10.79 -9.41 -9.52
C ILE A 39 10.28 -9.25 -8.08
N SER A 40 10.58 -8.15 -7.39
CA SER A 40 10.14 -7.96 -6.01
C SER A 40 8.66 -7.60 -5.93
N ASN A 41 7.96 -8.20 -4.96
CA ASN A 41 6.64 -7.77 -4.52
C ASN A 41 6.67 -6.46 -3.72
N SER A 42 7.85 -6.04 -3.25
CA SER A 42 8.00 -4.81 -2.48
C SER A 42 7.89 -3.55 -3.34
N ARG A 43 7.47 -2.46 -2.70
CA ARG A 43 7.36 -1.15 -3.35
C ARG A 43 7.76 -0.05 -2.37
N VAL A 44 8.36 1.01 -2.89
CA VAL A 44 8.84 2.16 -2.11
C VAL A 44 8.01 3.37 -2.48
N TYR A 45 7.53 4.10 -1.49
CA TYR A 45 6.87 5.38 -1.67
C TYR A 45 7.78 6.49 -1.16
N THR A 46 7.80 7.63 -1.86
CA THR A 46 8.52 8.84 -1.47
C THR A 46 7.50 9.93 -1.16
N MET A 47 7.52 10.41 0.08
CA MET A 47 6.71 11.53 0.55
C MET A 47 7.17 12.85 -0.08
N PRO A 48 6.33 13.91 -0.07
CA PRO A 48 6.71 15.22 -0.59
C PRO A 48 7.94 15.84 0.10
N ASP A 49 8.18 15.52 1.37
CA ASP A 49 9.35 15.96 2.14
C ASP A 49 10.63 15.14 1.84
N GLY A 50 10.54 14.14 0.96
CA GLY A 50 11.64 13.26 0.60
C GLY A 50 11.81 12.05 1.52
N SER A 51 11.06 11.94 2.62
CA SER A 51 11.03 10.74 3.44
C SER A 51 10.47 9.54 2.66
N GLN A 52 10.91 8.33 3.01
CA GLN A 52 10.57 7.12 2.25
C GLN A 52 10.17 5.98 3.16
N PHE A 53 9.13 5.26 2.77
CA PHE A 53 8.80 3.97 3.37
C PHE A 53 8.59 2.89 2.31
N LYS A 54 8.88 1.66 2.69
CA LYS A 54 8.81 0.49 1.84
C LYS A 54 7.75 -0.48 2.35
N TRP A 55 6.82 -0.83 1.48
CA TRP A 55 5.91 -1.93 1.69
C TRP A 55 6.55 -3.27 1.31
N LYS A 56 6.41 -4.27 2.17
CA LYS A 56 6.88 -5.65 1.94
C LYS A 56 5.94 -6.67 2.59
N GLY A 57 6.06 -7.93 2.17
CA GLY A 57 5.25 -9.04 2.68
C GLY A 57 4.09 -9.40 1.76
N LEU A 58 3.43 -10.53 2.04
CA LEU A 58 2.24 -11.02 1.30
C LEU A 58 1.11 -11.39 2.26
N ASP A 59 1.42 -12.14 3.32
CA ASP A 59 0.43 -12.58 4.33
C ASP A 59 0.35 -11.61 5.51
N VAL A 60 1.52 -11.21 6.03
CA VAL A 60 1.67 -10.06 6.93
C VAL A 60 2.42 -8.98 6.16
N VAL A 61 1.81 -7.80 6.06
CA VAL A 61 2.30 -6.72 5.23
C VAL A 61 2.79 -5.58 6.11
N PHE A 62 4.01 -5.11 5.88
CA PHE A 62 4.64 -4.06 6.67
C PHE A 62 5.01 -2.88 5.78
N ALA A 63 4.79 -1.67 6.27
CA ALA A 63 5.44 -0.46 5.79
C ALA A 63 6.58 -0.11 6.74
N ILE A 64 7.79 0.02 6.20
CA ILE A 64 9.01 0.25 6.97
C ILE A 64 9.68 1.51 6.45
N ASP A 65 10.00 2.43 7.35
CA ASP A 65 10.81 3.59 7.03
C ASP A 65 12.18 3.16 6.48
N VAL A 66 12.58 3.72 5.35
CA VAL A 66 13.78 3.28 4.63
C VAL A 66 15.06 3.65 5.39
N GLN A 67 15.07 4.78 6.10
CA GLN A 67 16.24 5.30 6.80
C GLN A 67 16.39 4.67 8.18
N THR A 68 15.36 4.75 9.01
CA THR A 68 15.36 4.31 10.41
C THR A 68 15.11 2.82 10.58
N ARG A 69 14.57 2.15 9.55
CA ARG A 69 14.17 0.73 9.57
C ARG A 69 13.03 0.39 10.54
N LEU A 70 12.37 1.40 11.11
CA LEU A 70 11.22 1.22 11.99
C LEU A 70 9.93 0.97 11.19
N ASN A 71 9.00 0.24 11.79
CA ASN A 71 7.68 0.03 11.21
C ASN A 71 6.88 1.34 11.30
N VAL A 72 6.39 1.82 10.15
CA VAL A 72 5.45 2.96 10.09
C VAL A 72 4.00 2.47 10.02
N ALA A 73 3.78 1.27 9.47
CA ALA A 73 2.49 0.60 9.51
C ALA A 73 2.62 -0.92 9.39
N MET A 74 1.61 -1.62 9.90
CA MET A 74 1.46 -3.06 9.80
C MET A 74 0.02 -3.40 9.42
N TYR A 75 -0.15 -4.21 8.38
CA TYR A 75 -1.44 -4.73 7.96
C TYR A 75 -1.55 -6.21 8.34
N ASN A 76 -2.43 -6.47 9.30
CA ASN A 76 -2.80 -7.79 9.76
C ASN A 76 -4.05 -8.25 9.02
N ARG A 77 -3.84 -9.08 7.99
CA ARG A 77 -4.93 -9.68 7.23
C ARG A 77 -5.53 -10.85 8.00
N ASN A 78 -6.86 -10.86 8.18
CA ASN A 78 -7.54 -12.09 8.59
C ASN A 78 -7.66 -13.04 7.38
N ALA A 79 -6.79 -14.05 7.30
CA ALA A 79 -6.86 -15.07 6.27
C ALA A 79 -8.07 -16.03 6.44
N MET A 80 -8.61 -16.11 7.65
CA MET A 80 -9.70 -16.97 8.08
C MET A 80 -11.01 -16.19 8.24
N TYR A 81 -11.25 -15.17 7.41
CA TYR A 81 -12.44 -14.30 7.52
C TYR A 81 -13.78 -15.04 7.33
N LEU A 82 -13.76 -16.25 6.74
CA LEU A 82 -14.95 -17.09 6.58
C LEU A 82 -15.34 -17.85 7.85
N ILE A 83 -14.42 -18.00 8.80
CA ILE A 83 -14.58 -18.78 10.05
C ILE A 83 -14.25 -17.96 11.30
N SER A 84 -13.91 -16.69 11.14
CA SER A 84 -13.57 -15.78 12.23
C SER A 84 -14.10 -14.38 11.97
N ASP A 85 -14.78 -13.81 12.96
CA ASP A 85 -15.29 -12.44 12.93
C ASP A 85 -14.19 -11.37 13.07
N LYS A 86 -12.92 -11.77 13.23
CA LYS A 86 -11.80 -10.83 13.31
C LYS A 86 -11.70 -10.02 12.02
N LYS A 87 -11.82 -8.70 12.12
CA LYS A 87 -11.61 -7.81 10.98
C LYS A 87 -10.11 -7.70 10.68
N SER A 88 -9.78 -7.48 9.42
CA SER A 88 -8.39 -7.12 9.07
C SER A 88 -8.09 -5.72 9.58
N THR A 89 -6.91 -5.50 10.15
CA THR A 89 -6.50 -4.21 10.72
C THR A 89 -5.30 -3.64 9.99
N LEU A 90 -5.32 -2.34 9.75
CA LEU A 90 -4.16 -1.56 9.37
C LEU A 90 -3.78 -0.70 10.57
N GLU A 91 -2.67 -1.05 11.19
CA GLU A 91 -2.10 -0.36 12.33
C GLU A 91 -1.04 0.62 11.83
N ILE A 92 -1.12 1.88 12.25
CA ILE A 92 -0.20 2.96 11.88
C ILE A 92 0.48 3.45 13.16
N VAL A 93 1.76 3.82 13.08
CA VAL A 93 2.51 4.32 14.23
C VAL A 93 1.78 5.47 14.93
N ALA A 94 1.76 5.44 16.27
CA ALA A 94 1.13 6.48 17.07
C ALA A 94 1.79 7.84 16.84
N GLY A 95 1.00 8.90 16.78
CA GLY A 95 1.50 10.25 16.52
C GLY A 95 1.92 10.52 15.07
N ALA A 96 1.61 9.62 14.13
CA ALA A 96 1.80 9.87 12.70
C ALA A 96 1.11 11.17 12.27
N SER A 97 1.79 11.94 11.40
CA SER A 97 1.19 13.12 10.79
C SER A 97 0.02 12.73 9.88
N THR A 98 -0.87 13.66 9.61
CA THR A 98 -2.02 13.42 8.72
C THR A 98 -1.57 13.02 7.32
N GLU A 99 -0.51 13.66 6.81
CA GLU A 99 0.07 13.37 5.50
C GLU A 99 0.64 11.95 5.44
N LEU A 100 1.28 11.48 6.53
CA LEU A 100 1.78 10.12 6.62
C LEU A 100 0.62 9.11 6.65
N ILE A 101 -0.43 9.40 7.41
CA ILE A 101 -1.63 8.54 7.47
C ILE A 101 -2.26 8.41 6.07
N ASP A 102 -2.46 9.54 5.39
CA ASP A 102 -3.01 9.62 4.04
C ASP A 102 -2.16 8.78 3.05
N ALA A 103 -0.84 9.00 3.07
CA ALA A 103 0.09 8.25 2.22
C ALA A 103 0.08 6.74 2.52
N VAL A 104 0.06 6.36 3.80
CA VAL A 104 0.01 4.95 4.23
C VAL A 104 -1.27 4.28 3.77
N VAL A 105 -2.43 4.92 3.95
CA VAL A 105 -3.73 4.35 3.53
C VAL A 105 -3.79 4.15 2.02
N VAL A 106 -3.40 5.17 1.24
CA VAL A 106 -3.42 5.10 -0.22
C VAL A 106 -2.46 4.02 -0.74
N THR A 107 -1.23 4.01 -0.24
CA THR A 107 -0.21 3.04 -0.69
C THR A 107 -0.52 1.62 -0.20
N TRP A 108 -1.13 1.46 0.97
CA TRP A 108 -1.65 0.18 1.45
C TRP A 108 -2.72 -0.38 0.50
N ALA A 109 -3.72 0.42 0.12
CA ALA A 109 -4.79 -0.03 -0.77
C ALA A 109 -4.24 -0.53 -2.11
N ILE A 110 -3.24 0.17 -2.65
CA ILE A 110 -2.54 -0.24 -3.88
C ILE A 110 -1.75 -1.53 -3.63
N PHE A 111 -1.00 -1.59 -2.53
CA PHE A 111 -0.15 -2.73 -2.22
C PHE A 111 -0.96 -4.01 -1.97
N GLU A 112 -2.05 -3.93 -1.22
CA GLU A 112 -2.93 -5.06 -0.91
C GLU A 112 -3.51 -5.67 -2.18
N LYS A 113 -4.03 -4.85 -3.10
CA LYS A 113 -4.55 -5.35 -4.38
C LYS A 113 -3.45 -6.09 -5.15
N LYS A 114 -2.26 -5.50 -5.27
CA LYS A 114 -1.14 -6.16 -5.95
C LYS A 114 -0.71 -7.44 -5.24
N ALA A 115 -0.66 -7.45 -3.91
CA ALA A 115 -0.35 -8.65 -3.13
C ALA A 115 -1.43 -9.74 -3.31
N ARG A 116 -2.70 -9.35 -3.45
CA ARG A 116 -3.83 -10.26 -3.76
C ARG A 116 -3.70 -10.86 -5.16
N ASP A 117 -3.38 -10.05 -6.16
CA ASP A 117 -3.18 -10.52 -7.54
C ASP A 117 -2.01 -11.53 -7.60
N TRP A 118 -0.90 -11.23 -6.90
CA TRP A 118 0.24 -12.15 -6.76
C TRP A 118 -0.11 -13.46 -6.06
N ARG A 119 -0.93 -13.41 -5.00
CA ARG A 119 -1.41 -14.63 -4.33
C ARG A 119 -2.24 -15.48 -5.29
N ARG A 120 -3.16 -14.87 -6.05
CA ARG A 120 -3.99 -15.58 -7.03
C ARG A 120 -3.18 -16.23 -8.15
N SER A 121 -2.20 -15.53 -8.72
CA SER A 121 -1.36 -16.08 -9.79
C SER A 121 -0.51 -17.27 -9.31
N ARG A 122 -0.09 -17.28 -8.04
CA ARG A 122 0.67 -18.40 -7.46
C ARG A 122 -0.14 -19.69 -7.37
N TRP A 123 -1.46 -19.59 -7.16
CA TRP A 123 -2.37 -20.74 -7.09
C TRP A 123 -2.75 -21.31 -8.46
N GLN A 124 -2.59 -20.55 -9.55
CA GLN A 124 -2.88 -21.01 -10.92
C GLN A 124 -1.67 -21.68 -11.60
N ALA A 125 -0.51 -21.72 -10.93
CA ALA A 125 0.73 -22.32 -11.43
C ALA A 125 0.98 -23.74 -10.88
N HIS A 126 -0.01 -24.30 -10.15
CA HIS A 126 -0.05 -25.66 -9.63
C HIS A 126 -1.32 -26.34 -10.14
#